data_AF-A0A2T9Y861-F1
#
_entry.id   AF-A0A2T9Y861-F1
#
_cell.length_a   1.000
_cell.length_b   1.000
_cell.length_c   1.000
_cell.angle_alpha   90.00
_cell.angle_beta   90.00
_cell.angle_gamma   90.00
#
_symmetry.space_group_name_H-M   'P 1'
#
loop_
_entity.id
_entity.type
_entity.pdbx_description
1 polymer ?
#
loop_
_entity_poly.entity_id
_entity_poly.type
_entity_poly.pdbx_seq_one_letter_code
_entity_poly.pdbx_strand_id
1 'polypeptide(L)' 'MPRKYVRKTSISKWTQESLNIAAEEIYTKGAEIGKVSKTSGIPYRTLKRRIENNNLVKKLPGESFILGKENESKL' A
#
# COMPACT_ATOMS: atom_id res chain seq x y z
N MET A 1 11.38 -31.50 10.54
CA MET A 1 11.03 -30.07 10.66
C MET A 1 11.60 -29.31 9.47
N PRO A 2 10.83 -28.49 8.75
CA PRO A 2 11.36 -27.63 7.69
C PRO A 2 12.46 -26.73 8.27
N ARG A 3 13.68 -26.76 7.72
CA ARG A 3 14.81 -25.95 8.19
C ARG A 3 14.84 -24.53 7.62
N LYS A 4 14.11 -24.28 6.52
CA LYS A 4 13.98 -22.95 5.90
C LYS A 4 12.60 -22.39 6.17
N TYR A 5 12.54 -21.26 6.88
CA TYR A 5 11.32 -20.50 7.07
C TYR A 5 10.93 -19.80 5.76
N VAL A 6 9.80 -20.18 5.18
CA VAL A 6 9.20 -19.46 4.05
C VAL A 6 8.26 -18.40 4.62
N ARG A 7 8.62 -17.13 4.45
CA ARG A 7 7.76 -16.01 4.83
C ARG A 7 6.48 -16.05 4.00
N LYS A 8 5.32 -16.20 4.66
CA LYS A 8 3.99 -16.06 4.04
C LYS A 8 3.62 -14.59 3.83
N THR A 9 4.53 -13.78 3.27
CA THR A 9 4.25 -12.36 3.07
C THR A 9 3.67 -12.17 1.68
N SER A 10 2.36 -11.95 1.58
CA SER A 10 1.74 -11.49 0.33
C SER A 10 1.93 -9.98 0.23
N ILE A 11 2.61 -9.52 -0.82
CA ILE A 11 2.61 -8.10 -1.18
C ILE A 11 1.15 -7.71 -1.40
N SER A 12 0.71 -6.65 -0.73
CA SER A 12 -0.68 -6.22 -0.86
C SER A 12 -0.99 -5.82 -2.30
N LYS A 13 -2.06 -6.39 -2.85
CA LYS A 13 -2.46 -6.26 -4.27
C LYS A 13 -2.96 -4.87 -4.66
N TRP A 14 -3.44 -4.07 -3.71
CA TRP A 14 -3.95 -2.73 -3.99
C TRP A 14 -2.87 -1.81 -4.57
N THR A 15 -3.23 -0.94 -5.51
CA THR A 15 -2.29 -0.07 -6.26
C THR A 15 -2.23 1.34 -5.66
N GLN A 16 -1.27 2.15 -6.11
CA GLN A 16 -1.19 3.57 -5.74
C GLN A 16 -2.47 4.32 -6.15
N GLU A 17 -2.95 4.04 -7.35
CA GLU A 17 -4.15 4.66 -7.91
C GLU A 17 -5.40 4.35 -7.06
N SER A 18 -5.60 3.09 -6.67
CA SER A 18 -6.71 2.73 -5.76
C SER A 18 -6.68 3.49 -4.44
N LEU A 19 -5.49 3.86 -3.98
CA LEU A 19 -5.32 4.61 -2.74
C LEU A 19 -5.64 6.10 -2.90
N ASN A 20 -5.27 6.69 -4.04
CA ASN A 20 -5.59 8.07 -4.37
C ASN A 20 -7.11 8.25 -4.50
N ILE A 21 -7.75 7.37 -5.28
CA ILE A 21 -9.21 7.38 -5.45
C ILE A 21 -9.92 7.25 -4.10
N ALA A 22 -9.47 6.30 -3.27
CA ALA A 22 -10.04 6.10 -1.94
C ALA A 22 -9.89 7.34 -1.03
N ALA A 23 -8.73 8.01 -1.08
CA ALA A 23 -8.49 9.22 -0.31
C ALA A 23 -9.37 10.37 -0.81
N GLU A 24 -9.48 10.56 -2.12
CA GLU A 24 -10.35 11.58 -2.73
C GLU A 24 -11.81 11.37 -2.33
N GLU A 25 -12.33 10.14 -2.37
CA GLU A 25 -13.71 9.86 -1.96
C GLU A 25 -13.97 10.21 -0.49
N ILE A 26 -12.99 10.00 0.37
CA ILE A 26 -13.13 10.29 1.81
C ILE A 26 -13.07 11.80 2.06
N TYR A 27 -12.12 12.50 1.44
CA TYR A 27 -11.96 13.95 1.63
C TYR A 27 -13.05 14.78 0.96
N THR A 28 -13.48 14.39 -0.25
CA THR A 28 -14.47 15.17 -1.03
C THR A 28 -15.90 14.81 -0.69
N LYS A 29 -16.22 13.51 -0.59
CA LYS A 29 -17.59 13.03 -0.38
C LYS A 29 -17.92 12.76 1.09
N GLY A 30 -16.93 12.86 1.99
CA GLY A 30 -17.11 12.50 3.40
C GLY A 30 -17.46 11.03 3.60
N ALA A 31 -17.05 10.15 2.67
CA ALA A 31 -17.43 8.75 2.69
C ALA A 31 -16.82 8.00 3.88
N GLU A 32 -17.55 7.02 4.41
CA GLU A 32 -17.06 6.18 5.50
C GLU A 32 -15.90 5.28 5.03
N ILE A 33 -14.81 5.30 5.80
CA ILE A 33 -13.59 4.49 5.58
C ILE A 33 -13.93 3.00 5.37
N GLY A 34 -14.94 2.48 6.08
CA GLY A 34 -15.38 1.08 5.96
C GLY A 34 -15.98 0.73 4.59
N LYS A 35 -16.74 1.67 4.00
CA LYS A 35 -17.33 1.48 2.66
C LYS A 35 -16.26 1.57 1.58
N VAL A 36 -15.41 2.59 1.67
CA VAL A 36 -14.30 2.81 0.72
C VAL A 36 -13.29 1.68 0.75
N SER A 37 -13.02 1.10 1.93
CA SER A 37 -12.15 -0.07 2.07
C SER A 37 -12.63 -1.27 1.24
N LYS A 38 -13.95 -1.49 1.18
CA LYS A 38 -14.54 -2.60 0.41
C LYS A 38 -14.49 -2.34 -1.10
N THR A 39 -14.74 -1.11 -1.54
CA THR A 39 -14.73 -0.76 -2.97
C THR A 39 -13.32 -0.71 -3.55
N SER A 40 -12.36 -0.14 -2.81
CA SER A 40 -10.96 -0.01 -3.24
C SER A 40 -10.12 -1.29 -3.05
N GLY A 41 -10.62 -2.28 -2.30
CA GLY A 41 -9.87 -3.49 -1.95
C GLY A 41 -8.69 -3.25 -0.99
N ILE A 42 -8.61 -2.07 -0.38
CA ILE A 42 -7.59 -1.72 0.62
C ILE A 42 -8.10 -2.12 2.00
N PRO A 43 -7.33 -2.86 2.83
CA PRO A 43 -7.75 -3.21 4.18
C PRO A 43 -8.06 -1.97 5.03
N TYR A 44 -9.17 -2.01 5.78
CA TYR A 44 -9.67 -0.89 6.57
C TYR A 44 -8.58 -0.26 7.46
N ARG A 45 -7.85 -1.08 8.22
CA ARG A 45 -6.81 -0.60 9.13
C ARG A 45 -5.67 0.11 8.41
N THR A 46 -5.34 -0.35 7.19
CA THR A 46 -4.34 0.27 6.33
C THR A 46 -4.83 1.63 5.83
N LEU A 47 -6.08 1.69 5.36
CA LEU A 47 -6.68 2.92 4.85
C LEU A 47 -6.78 3.99 5.96
N LYS A 48 -7.34 3.61 7.12
CA LYS A 48 -7.47 4.47 8.29
C LYS A 48 -6.13 5.05 8.72
N ARG A 49 -5.13 4.20 8.93
CA ARG A 49 -3.79 4.63 9.33
C ARG A 49 -3.16 5.60 8.33
N ARG A 50 -3.37 5.41 7.03
CA ARG A 50 -2.79 6.27 6.00
C ARG A 50 -3.42 7.66 5.98
N ILE A 51 -4.73 7.73 6.16
CA ILE A 51 -5.48 8.99 6.24
C ILE A 51 -5.06 9.77 7.48
N GLU A 52 -5.04 9.12 8.66
CA GLU A 52 -4.64 9.76 9.92
C GLU A 52 -3.22 10.33 9.87
N ASN A 53 -2.29 9.64 9.19
CA ASN A 53 -0.91 10.09 9.03
C ASN A 53 -0.69 10.99 7.80
N ASN A 54 -1.73 11.32 7.04
CA ASN A 54 -1.64 12.01 5.75
C ASN A 54 -0.59 11.42 4.79
N ASN A 55 -0.40 10.10 4.83
CA ASN A 55 0.57 9.39 4.00
C ASN A 55 -0.12 8.62 2.88
N LEU A 56 -0.27 9.30 1.75
CA LEU A 56 -0.93 8.75 0.58
C LEU A 56 0.02 8.08 -0.41
N VAL A 57 1.30 7.88 -0.07
CA VAL A 57 2.26 7.27 -1.00
C VAL A 57 2.50 5.80 -0.65
N LYS A 58 2.39 4.91 -1.64
CA LYS A 58 2.74 3.49 -1.55
C LYS A 58 4.24 3.35 -1.81
N LYS A 59 4.99 3.16 -0.74
CA LYS A 59 6.41 2.79 -0.84
C LYS A 59 6.56 1.28 -1.05
N LEU A 60 7.61 0.88 -1.76
CA LEU A 60 8.00 -0.51 -1.87
C LEU A 60 8.48 -1.01 -0.50
N PRO A 61 8.18 -2.27 -0.14
CA PRO A 61 8.79 -2.88 1.04
C PRO A 61 10.27 -3.15 0.76
N GLY A 62 11.16 -2.66 1.63
CA GLY A 62 12.60 -2.88 1.53
C GLY A 62 13.42 -1.59 1.53
N GLU A 63 14.73 -1.77 1.46
CA GLU A 63 15.71 -0.70 1.37
C GLU A 63 15.69 -0.05 -0.01
N SER A 64 16.08 1.21 -0.10
CA SER A 64 16.19 1.93 -1.37
C SER A 64 17.34 1.39 -2.23
N PHE A 65 17.18 1.43 -3.55
CA PHE A 65 18.25 1.15 -4.52
C PHE A 65 19.44 2.09 -4.26
N ILE A 66 20.64 1.54 -4.02
CA ILE A 66 21.87 2.27 -3.71
C ILE A 66 22.47 2.89 -4.98
N LEU A 67 22.47 2.13 -6.08
CA LEU A 67 23.02 2.55 -7.38
C LEU A 67 21.93 3.13 -8.31
N GLY A 68 20.69 3.24 -7.82
CA GLY A 68 19.53 3.63 -8.60
C GLY A 68 18.84 2.44 -9.28
N LYS A 69 17.51 2.51 -9.40
CA LYS A 69 16.67 1.41 -9.87
C LYS A 69 17.09 0.88 -11.25
N GLU A 70 17.45 1.77 -12.16
CA GLU A 70 17.84 1.39 -13.53
C GLU A 70 19.15 0.59 -13.57
N ASN A 71 20.14 0.97 -12.78
CA ASN A 71 21.45 0.32 -12.79
C ASN A 71 21.38 -1.04 -12.09
N GLU A 72 20.68 -1.14 -10.97
CA GLU A 72 20.51 -2.41 -10.24
C GLU A 72 19.65 -3.42 -11.01
N SER A 73 18.73 -2.95 -11.86
CA SER A 73 17.95 -3.85 -12.72
C SER A 73 18.74 -4.50 -13.86
N LYS A 74 19.92 -3.94 -14.18
CA LYS A 74 20.81 -4.42 -15.25
C LYS A 74 21.90 -5.38 -14.75
N LEU A 75 22.11 -5.45 -13.43
CA LEU A 75 23.02 -6.40 -12.77
C LEU A 75 22.36 -7.78 -12.64
#